data_AF-A0A918HWB3-F1
#
_entry.id   AF-A0A918HWB3-F1
#
_cell.length_a   1.000
_cell.length_b   1.000
_cell.length_c   1.000
_cell.angle_alpha   90.00
_cell.angle_beta   90.00
_cell.angle_gamma   90.00
#
_symmetry.space_group_name_H-M   'P 1'
#
loop_
_entity.id
_entity.type
_entity.pdbx_description
1 polymer ?
#
loop_
_entity_poly.entity_id
_entity_poly.type
_entity_poly.pdbx_seq_one_letter_code
_entity_poly.pdbx_strand_id
1 'polypeptide(L)'
;MTPPEGRQRKQVLLRLDPGVYEALARWAADELRSANSQIEFLLRKALSDAGRLPSAPAPLPRRGRPPKTAPRTAPSAPPNTAQDPPEAPTDGPSGRPRTPPGPPK
;
A
#
# COMPACT_ATOMS: atom_id res chain seq x y z
N MET A 1 -10.62 24.06 -13.08
CA MET A 1 -9.72 24.57 -12.03
C MET A 1 -9.52 23.45 -11.01
N THR A 2 -8.54 22.58 -11.19
CA THR A 2 -8.28 21.49 -10.24
C THR A 2 -7.55 22.08 -9.03
N PRO A 3 -8.07 21.94 -7.80
CA PRO A 3 -7.39 22.47 -6.62
C PRO A 3 -6.03 21.76 -6.46
N PRO A 4 -4.98 22.47 -6.00
CA PRO A 4 -3.70 21.85 -5.75
C PRO A 4 -3.91 20.73 -4.73
N GLU A 5 -3.40 19.53 -5.01
CA GLU A 5 -3.48 18.43 -4.05
C GLU A 5 -2.79 18.88 -2.76
N GLY A 6 -3.60 19.09 -1.72
CA GLY A 6 -3.13 19.54 -0.43
C GLY A 6 -2.06 18.58 0.08
N ARG A 7 -1.01 19.14 0.67
CA ARG A 7 0.11 18.42 1.29
C ARG A 7 -0.41 17.32 2.23
N GLN A 8 -0.61 16.11 1.71
CA GLN A 8 -1.15 15.00 2.49
C GLN A 8 -0.17 14.67 3.60
N ARG A 9 -0.65 14.68 4.85
CA ARG A 9 0.15 14.30 6.01
C ARG A 9 0.29 12.78 6.03
N LYS A 10 1.52 12.29 5.89
CA LYS A 10 1.82 10.87 6.04
C LYS A 10 1.87 10.53 7.53
N GLN A 11 1.03 9.59 7.96
CA GLN A 11 1.10 9.05 9.32
C GLN A 11 2.23 8.02 9.39
N VAL A 12 3.09 8.14 10.41
CA VAL A 12 4.24 7.25 10.62
C VAL A 12 4.26 6.85 12.09
N LEU A 13 4.46 5.57 12.37
CA LEU A 13 4.67 5.09 13.73
C LEU A 13 6.12 5.37 14.14
N LEU A 14 6.29 6.16 15.20
CA LEU A 14 7.60 6.49 15.77
C LEU A 14 7.78 5.71 17.09
N ARG A 15 8.92 5.03 17.22
CA ARG A 15 9.33 4.41 18.48
C ARG A 15 10.21 5.42 19.22
N LEU A 16 9.77 5.82 20.41
CA LEU A 16 10.51 6.72 21.30
C LEU A 16 10.69 6.05 22.65
N ASP A 17 11.78 6.41 23.32
CA ASP A 17 11.87 6.18 24.75
C ASP A 17 10.73 6.93 25.47
N PRO A 18 10.03 6.30 26.43
CA PRO A 18 8.93 6.95 27.14
C PRO A 18 9.34 8.25 27.85
N GLY A 19 10.52 8.29 28.48
CA GLY A 19 11.00 9.49 29.18
C GLY A 19 11.26 10.66 28.23
N VAL A 20 11.77 10.36 27.03
CA VAL A 20 11.93 11.36 25.96
C VAL A 20 10.58 11.91 25.50
N TYR A 21 9.58 11.04 25.33
CA TYR A 21 8.24 11.49 24.95
C TYR A 21 7.62 12.40 26.02
N GLU A 22 7.73 12.05 27.30
CA GLU A 22 7.21 12.87 28.39
C GLU A 22 7.89 14.25 28.46
N ALA A 23 9.22 14.30 28.28
CA ALA A 23 9.95 15.57 28.23
C ALA A 23 9.49 16.45 27.05
N LEU A 24 9.27 15.86 25.88
CA LEU A 24 8.75 16.57 24.70
C LEU A 24 7.30 17.05 24.91
N ALA A 25 6.46 16.23 25.52
CA ALA A 25 5.07 16.57 25.82
C ALA A 25 4.98 17.74 26.81
N ARG A 26 5.83 17.74 27.85
CA ARG A 26 5.91 18.84 28.82
C ARG A 26 6.37 20.14 28.16
N TRP A 27 7.44 20.09 27.36
CA TRP A 27 7.90 21.27 26.63
C TRP A 27 6.84 21.80 25.65
N ALA A 28 6.14 20.90 24.95
CA ALA A 28 5.05 21.29 24.07
C ALA A 28 3.93 22.02 24.83
N ALA A 29 3.58 21.53 26.03
CA ALA A 29 2.57 22.16 26.88
C ALA A 29 2.99 23.57 27.34
N ASP A 30 4.26 23.74 27.71
CA ASP A 30 4.82 25.06 28.09
C ASP A 30 4.73 26.08 26.94
N GLU A 31 4.82 25.61 25.68
CA GLU A 31 4.68 26.45 24.47
C GLU A 31 3.26 26.50 23.89
N LEU A 32 2.25 25.93 24.57
CA LEU A 32 0.87 25.81 24.08
C LEU A 32 0.77 25.12 22.71
N ARG A 33 1.59 24.09 22.48
CA ARG A 33 1.59 23.26 21.26
C ARG A 33 1.16 21.83 21.56
N SER A 34 0.73 21.13 20.52
CA SER A 34 0.61 19.67 20.59
C SER A 34 1.99 19.01 20.56
N ALA A 35 2.12 17.83 21.19
CA ALA A 35 3.36 17.04 21.14
C ALA A 35 3.78 16.72 19.69
N ASN A 36 2.83 16.38 18.81
CA ASN A 36 3.12 16.14 17.39
C ASN A 36 3.67 17.38 16.67
N SER A 37 3.10 18.55 16.94
CA SER A 37 3.59 19.82 16.37
C SER A 37 4.99 20.15 16.87
N GLN A 38 5.29 19.89 18.14
CA GLN A 38 6.62 20.07 18.71
C GLN A 38 7.63 19.11 18.09
N ILE A 39 7.28 17.83 17.95
CA ILE A 39 8.13 16.83 17.28
C ILE A 39 8.41 17.24 15.83
N GLU A 40 7.40 17.66 15.07
CA GLU A 40 7.60 18.11 13.68
C GLU A 40 8.54 19.32 13.61
N PHE A 41 8.36 20.31 14.48
CA PHE A 41 9.20 21.49 14.54
C PHE A 41 10.67 21.12 14.79
N LEU A 42 10.94 20.27 15.77
CA LEU A 42 12.29 19.84 16.11
C LEU A 42 12.94 19.03 14.98
N LEU A 43 12.19 18.12 14.36
CA LEU A 43 12.69 17.35 13.21
C LEU A 43 13.02 18.27 12.02
N ARG A 44 12.15 19.24 11.73
CA ARG A 44 12.41 20.21 10.65
C ARG A 44 13.63 21.06 10.95
N LYS A 45 13.75 21.55 12.19
CA LYS A 45 14.91 22.33 12.63
C LYS A 45 16.20 21.51 12.51
N ALA A 46 16.22 20.28 13.05
CA ALA A 46 17.37 19.40 12.97
C ALA A 46 17.77 19.07 11.52
N LEU A 47 16.79 18.83 10.64
CA LEU A 47 17.05 18.61 9.20
C LEU A 47 17.59 19.88 8.53
N SER A 48 17.09 21.05 8.88
CA SER A 48 17.58 22.33 8.37
C SER A 48 19.01 22.61 8.82
N ASP A 49 19.28 22.45 10.13
CA ASP A 49 20.60 22.65 10.73
C ASP A 49 21.63 21.66 10.15
N ALA A 50 21.19 20.44 9.82
CA ALA A 50 22.02 19.44 9.14
C ALA A 50 22.16 19.65 7.62
N GLY A 51 21.48 20.65 7.03
CA GLY A 51 21.46 20.89 5.58
C GLY A 51 20.76 19.77 4.78
N ARG A 52 19.88 19.01 5.41
CA ARG A 52 19.19 17.83 4.84
C ARG A 52 17.71 18.07 4.55
N LEU A 53 17.22 19.29 4.75
CA LEU A 53 15.85 19.62 4.42
C LEU A 53 15.68 19.59 2.89
N PRO A 54 14.72 18.83 2.33
CA PRO A 54 14.55 18.75 0.89
C PRO A 54 14.15 20.12 0.31
N SER A 55 14.93 20.62 -0.65
CA SER A 55 14.64 21.84 -1.41
C SER A 55 13.44 21.63 -2.33
N ALA A 56 12.24 21.97 -1.83
CA ALA A 56 10.94 21.90 -2.52
C ALA A 56 10.56 20.50 -3.08
N PRO A 57 9.26 20.15 -3.15
CA PRO A 57 8.86 18.95 -3.88
C PRO A 57 9.26 19.12 -5.34
N ALA A 58 10.02 18.17 -5.88
CA ALA A 58 10.30 18.10 -7.32
C ALA A 58 8.98 18.25 -8.10
N PRO A 59 8.95 19.02 -9.20
CA PRO A 59 7.73 19.16 -10.00
C PRO A 59 7.20 17.78 -10.37
N LEU A 60 5.90 17.57 -10.17
CA LEU A 60 5.21 16.34 -10.58
C LEU A 60 5.60 16.01 -12.04
N PRO A 61 6.13 14.82 -12.34
CA PRO A 61 6.41 14.44 -13.71
C PRO A 61 5.12 14.53 -14.52
N ARG A 62 5.14 15.32 -15.60
CA ARG A 62 3.98 15.51 -16.47
C ARG A 62 3.54 14.15 -17.02
N ARG A 63 2.34 13.69 -16.65
CA ARG A 63 1.72 12.51 -17.27
C ARG A 63 1.53 12.77 -18.76
N GLY A 64 2.04 11.88 -19.61
CA GLY A 64 1.58 11.76 -21.01
C GLY A 64 2.62 11.83 -22.13
N ARG A 65 3.89 12.19 -21.90
CA ARG A 65 4.94 11.99 -22.92
C ARG A 65 5.93 10.93 -22.45
N PRO A 66 5.71 9.64 -22.78
CA PRO A 66 6.79 8.67 -22.69
C PRO A 66 7.95 9.12 -23.61
N PRO A 67 9.22 9.00 -23.19
CA PRO A 67 10.36 9.18 -24.08
C PRO A 67 10.23 8.20 -25.25
N LYS A 68 10.25 8.72 -26.48
CA LYS A 68 10.21 7.90 -27.71
C LYS A 68 11.52 7.13 -27.82
N THR A 69 11.54 5.88 -27.37
CA THR A 69 12.59 4.93 -27.75
C THR A 69 12.27 4.45 -29.16
N ALA A 70 13.17 4.68 -30.13
CA ALA A 70 13.00 4.30 -31.52
C ALA A 70 13.03 2.76 -31.73
N PRO A 71 12.34 2.20 -32.75
CA PRO A 71 12.12 0.76 -32.87
C PRO A 71 13.16 0.06 -33.77
N ARG A 72 13.46 -1.20 -33.47
CA ARG A 72 14.08 -2.21 -34.37
C ARG A 72 14.01 -3.57 -33.65
N THR A 73 13.51 -4.69 -34.13
CA THR A 73 12.76 -5.17 -35.31
C THR A 73 12.23 -6.56 -34.87
N ALA A 74 10.95 -6.89 -35.11
CA ALA A 74 10.43 -8.26 -34.95
C ALA A 74 10.73 -9.08 -36.23
N PRO A 75 10.87 -10.42 -36.12
CA PRO A 75 9.74 -11.33 -36.41
C PRO A 75 9.77 -12.59 -35.48
N SER A 76 8.81 -13.52 -35.37
CA SER A 76 7.52 -13.86 -35.99
C SER A 76 6.86 -14.98 -35.15
N ALA A 77 5.52 -14.96 -35.06
CA ALA A 77 4.44 -15.93 -34.73
C ALA A 77 4.71 -17.47 -34.58
N PRO A 78 3.72 -18.34 -34.19
CA PRO A 78 2.30 -18.14 -33.80
C PRO A 78 1.86 -18.86 -32.48
N PRO A 79 0.58 -18.73 -32.04
CA PRO A 79 0.04 -19.41 -30.86
C PRO A 79 -0.51 -20.81 -31.20
N ASN A 80 -0.44 -21.77 -30.27
CA ASN A 80 -1.13 -23.05 -30.41
C ASN A 80 -2.17 -23.27 -29.29
N THR A 81 -3.22 -23.95 -29.73
CA THR A 81 -4.58 -24.10 -29.25
C THR A 81 -4.72 -25.17 -28.16
N ALA A 82 -5.78 -24.99 -27.36
CA ALA A 82 -6.42 -25.89 -26.39
C ALA A 82 -6.08 -27.39 -26.44
N GLN A 83 -5.89 -27.99 -25.25
CA GLN A 83 -6.17 -29.40 -24.99
C GLN A 83 -6.72 -29.59 -23.57
N ASP A 84 -8.01 -29.92 -23.47
CA ASP A 84 -8.61 -30.69 -22.37
C ASP A 84 -8.00 -32.10 -22.31
N PRO A 85 -7.83 -32.72 -21.13
CA PRO A 85 -7.73 -34.16 -21.02
C PRO A 85 -9.10 -34.83 -20.72
N PRO A 86 -9.31 -36.09 -21.19
CA PRO A 86 -10.63 -36.71 -21.31
C PRO A 86 -11.13 -37.46 -20.05
N GLU A 87 -12.46 -37.63 -20.01
CA GLU A 87 -13.24 -38.42 -19.04
C GLU A 87 -13.25 -39.94 -19.32
N ALA A 88 -13.38 -40.71 -18.23
CA ALA A 88 -14.02 -42.05 -18.08
C ALA A 88 -13.16 -43.31 -18.41
N PRO A 89 -13.39 -44.51 -17.79
CA PRO A 89 -14.70 -45.05 -17.40
C PRO A 89 -14.88 -45.63 -15.99
N THR A 90 -16.16 -45.60 -15.62
CA THR A 90 -16.88 -46.23 -14.52
C THR A 90 -16.91 -47.76 -14.66
N ASP A 91 -16.81 -48.49 -13.55
CA ASP A 91 -17.68 -49.66 -13.32
C ASP A 91 -17.96 -49.85 -11.82
N GLY A 92 -19.24 -50.07 -11.48
CA GLY A 92 -19.75 -50.30 -10.13
C GLY A 92 -19.75 -51.80 -9.78
N PRO A 93 -20.67 -52.37 -8.96
CA PRO A 93 -21.80 -51.78 -8.22
C PRO A 93 -21.76 -52.21 -6.71
N SER A 94 -22.56 -51.71 -5.77
CA SER A 94 -23.97 -52.06 -5.52
C SER A 94 -24.31 -51.58 -4.10
N GLY A 95 -25.49 -50.96 -3.91
CA GLY A 95 -26.03 -50.72 -2.57
C GLY A 95 -26.89 -49.45 -2.43
N ARG A 96 -28.13 -49.51 -2.94
CA ARG A 96 -29.27 -48.66 -2.52
C ARG A 96 -30.34 -49.60 -1.92
N PRO A 97 -31.46 -49.15 -1.30
CA PRO A 97 -31.88 -47.80 -0.89
C PRO A 97 -32.50 -47.66 0.54
N ARG A 98 -32.49 -46.40 1.04
CA ARG A 98 -33.53 -45.53 1.68
C ARG A 98 -34.54 -46.00 2.77
N THR A 99 -34.75 -45.04 3.70
CA THR A 99 -35.98 -44.53 4.41
C THR A 99 -36.49 -45.26 5.67
N PRO A 100 -37.26 -44.63 6.62
CA PRO A 100 -37.83 -43.26 6.71
C PRO A 100 -37.69 -42.58 8.13
N PRO A 101 -38.37 -41.43 8.45
CA PRO A 101 -38.06 -40.57 9.60
C PRO A 101 -38.86 -40.93 10.88
N GLY A 102 -38.36 -40.50 12.04
CA GLY A 102 -39.00 -40.67 13.36
C GLY A 102 -39.47 -39.35 14.00
N PRO A 103 -40.56 -39.37 14.80
CA PRO A 103 -41.37 -38.19 15.19
C PRO A 103 -40.88 -37.47 16.48
N PRO A 104 -41.48 -36.32 16.88
CA PRO A 104 -40.87 -35.35 17.79
C PRO A 104 -41.10 -35.62 19.28
N LYS A 105 -40.38 -34.89 20.13
CA LYS A 105 -40.75 -34.63 21.53
C LYS A 105 -40.98 -33.14 21.74
#